data_AF-A0A812VY52-F1
#
_entry.id   AF-A0A812VY52-F1
#
_cell.length_a   1.000
_cell.length_b   1.000
_cell.length_c   1.000
_cell.angle_alpha   90.00
_cell.angle_beta   90.00
_cell.angle_gamma   90.00
#
_symmetry.space_group_name_H-M   'P 1'
#
loop_
_entity.id
_entity.type
_entity.pdbx_description
1 polymer ?
#
loop_
_entity_poly.entity_id
_entity_poly.type
_entity_poly.pdbx_seq_one_letter_code
_entity_poly.pdbx_strand_id
1 'polypeptide(L)'
;MKLASSMQKTSALEKHFHTKHPLRMFYRDVLDEVEGCKGYFDLSAVWARLAPSGNVYRLCALQEVRLGHCADLQSQLRELAEEFEEMLGGTSEERYNLLIASLKEAKVDLDEAYEQAEKGWELDSFKTTGYPPLEEFLVGNVSRGLLVVPAEPSAWKDWCTSKLVGCMVAVVQILGPVMVVLSLWQDPTNYLQHPLETAQRISVKNVFCVERDMGEWCTILMGVVFSFFVVVQLLNYAHEELEDAYKFGRLAGCASFWAFAGGYINAWCVMWNILVIPVSFWKLTHASQVVLNAMTILFMFNLDDLAGTAGSVLGTSDTLFQRGLCWNY
;
A
#
# COMPACT_ATOMS: atom_id res chain seq x y z
N MET A 1 17.06 -34.96 -28.03
CA MET A 1 17.25 -35.05 -26.56
C MET A 1 17.08 -33.69 -25.84
N LYS A 2 17.57 -32.56 -26.37
CA LYS A 2 17.38 -31.21 -25.77
C LYS A 2 15.93 -30.65 -25.79
N LEU A 3 15.13 -30.99 -26.82
CA LEU A 3 13.72 -30.61 -26.90
C LEU A 3 12.85 -31.26 -25.82
N ALA A 4 13.09 -32.55 -25.54
CA ALA A 4 12.36 -33.29 -24.51
C ALA A 4 12.63 -32.76 -23.09
N SER A 5 13.86 -32.32 -22.80
CA SER A 5 14.17 -31.68 -21.51
C SER A 5 13.59 -30.27 -21.37
N SER A 6 13.36 -29.56 -22.49
CA SER A 6 12.68 -28.25 -22.47
C SER A 6 11.18 -28.40 -22.23
N MET A 7 10.53 -29.40 -22.85
CA MET A 7 9.11 -29.70 -22.63
C MET A 7 8.81 -30.23 -21.22
N GLN A 8 9.77 -30.93 -20.60
CA GLN A 8 9.64 -31.37 -19.21
C GLN A 8 9.81 -30.21 -18.21
N LYS A 9 10.63 -29.21 -18.53
CA LYS A 9 10.78 -27.98 -17.75
C LYS A 9 9.54 -27.09 -17.86
N THR A 10 8.97 -26.91 -19.06
CA THR A 10 7.69 -26.18 -19.22
C THR A 10 6.54 -26.91 -18.53
N SER A 11 6.48 -28.24 -18.58
CA SER A 11 5.48 -29.03 -17.85
C SER A 11 5.54 -28.88 -16.32
N ALA A 12 6.75 -28.75 -15.75
CA ALA A 12 6.95 -28.52 -14.32
C ALA A 12 6.65 -27.06 -13.93
N LEU A 13 7.03 -26.10 -14.79
CA LEU A 13 6.69 -24.68 -14.63
C LEU A 13 5.17 -24.48 -14.72
N GLU A 14 4.51 -25.05 -15.72
CA GLU A 14 3.05 -25.09 -15.89
C GLU A 14 2.38 -25.72 -14.69
N LYS A 15 2.87 -26.87 -14.17
CA LYS A 15 2.29 -27.47 -12.95
C LYS A 15 2.44 -26.60 -11.71
N HIS A 16 3.51 -25.81 -11.60
CA HIS A 16 3.70 -24.86 -10.50
C HIS A 16 2.79 -23.62 -10.67
N PHE A 17 2.66 -23.11 -11.90
CA PHE A 17 1.68 -22.10 -12.30
C PHE A 17 0.24 -22.56 -12.05
N HIS A 18 -0.08 -23.83 -12.29
CA HIS A 18 -1.44 -24.34 -12.19
C HIS A 18 -1.93 -24.59 -10.76
N THR A 19 -1.05 -24.74 -9.76
CA THR A 19 -1.48 -25.19 -8.42
C THR A 19 -1.37 -24.13 -7.31
N LYS A 20 -0.53 -23.09 -7.45
CA LYS A 20 -0.31 -22.09 -6.39
C LYS A 20 -0.06 -20.66 -6.90
N HIS A 21 -0.33 -20.35 -8.17
CA HIS A 21 -0.03 -19.02 -8.67
C HIS A 21 -0.97 -17.97 -8.05
N PRO A 22 -0.43 -16.89 -7.45
CA PRO A 22 -1.21 -15.81 -6.85
C PRO A 22 -2.32 -15.26 -7.78
N LEU A 23 -2.05 -15.13 -9.09
CA LEU A 23 -3.03 -14.77 -10.14
C LEU A 23 -4.29 -15.63 -10.16
N ARG A 24 -4.18 -16.95 -9.96
CA ARG A 24 -5.35 -17.84 -10.01
C ARG A 24 -6.23 -17.69 -8.76
N MET A 25 -5.62 -17.38 -7.62
CA MET A 25 -6.36 -17.04 -6.41
C MET A 25 -7.06 -15.70 -6.58
N PHE A 26 -6.35 -14.67 -7.09
CA PHE A 26 -6.95 -13.38 -7.38
C PHE A 26 -8.13 -13.49 -8.36
N TYR A 27 -7.97 -14.20 -9.47
CA TYR A 27 -9.06 -14.40 -10.44
C TYR A 27 -10.26 -15.15 -9.84
N ARG A 28 -10.02 -16.15 -8.98
CA ARG A 28 -11.10 -16.82 -8.25
C ARG A 28 -11.82 -15.88 -7.29
N ASP A 29 -11.06 -15.10 -6.52
CA ASP A 29 -11.59 -14.14 -5.56
C ASP A 29 -12.45 -13.07 -6.27
N VAL A 30 -12.02 -12.58 -7.44
CA VAL A 30 -12.79 -11.67 -8.31
C VAL A 30 -14.11 -12.31 -8.74
N LEU A 31 -14.08 -13.55 -9.22
CA LEU A 31 -15.29 -14.25 -9.68
C LEU A 31 -16.28 -14.51 -8.53
N ASP A 32 -15.78 -14.97 -7.38
CA ASP A 32 -16.57 -15.24 -6.18
C ASP A 32 -17.26 -13.94 -5.70
N GLU A 33 -16.59 -12.78 -5.78
CA GLU A 33 -17.16 -11.49 -5.37
C GLU A 33 -18.12 -10.88 -6.39
N VAL A 34 -17.85 -11.03 -7.69
CA VAL A 34 -18.79 -10.63 -8.75
C VAL A 34 -20.09 -11.42 -8.64
N GLU A 35 -20.02 -12.72 -8.30
CA GLU A 35 -21.20 -13.53 -8.02
C GLU A 35 -21.93 -13.12 -6.73
N GLY A 36 -21.19 -12.61 -5.74
CA GLY A 36 -21.73 -12.07 -4.49
C GLY A 36 -22.43 -10.71 -4.63
N CYS A 37 -22.09 -9.92 -5.65
CA CYS A 37 -22.63 -8.58 -5.91
C CYS A 37 -23.89 -8.54 -6.80
N LYS A 38 -24.59 -9.67 -6.97
CA LYS A 38 -25.82 -9.78 -7.79
C LYS A 38 -26.87 -8.71 -7.40
N GLY A 39 -26.96 -7.65 -8.21
CA GLY A 39 -28.03 -6.64 -8.14
C GLY A 39 -27.59 -5.20 -8.42
N TYR A 40 -26.36 -4.83 -8.06
CA TYR A 40 -25.76 -3.53 -8.36
C TYR A 40 -24.26 -3.71 -8.60
N PHE A 41 -23.79 -3.50 -9.83
CA PHE A 41 -22.36 -3.47 -10.16
C PHE A 41 -21.73 -2.20 -9.58
N ASP A 42 -21.56 -2.13 -8.27
CA ASP A 42 -20.67 -1.15 -7.66
C ASP A 42 -19.24 -1.69 -7.75
N LEU A 43 -18.63 -1.46 -8.91
CA LEU A 43 -17.23 -1.81 -9.17
C LEU A 43 -16.31 -1.23 -8.10
N SER A 44 -16.60 -0.05 -7.55
CA SER A 44 -15.77 0.58 -6.51
C SER A 44 -15.78 -0.24 -5.22
N ALA A 45 -16.94 -0.77 -4.83
CA ALA A 45 -17.06 -1.64 -3.65
C ALA A 45 -16.37 -3.00 -3.85
N VAL A 46 -16.39 -3.55 -5.06
CA VAL A 46 -15.64 -4.77 -5.41
C VAL A 46 -14.13 -4.51 -5.33
N TRP A 47 -13.66 -3.37 -5.86
CA TRP A 47 -12.25 -3.01 -5.84
C TRP A 47 -11.71 -2.72 -4.44
N ALA A 48 -12.48 -2.04 -3.59
CA ALA A 48 -12.10 -1.79 -2.20
C ALA A 48 -11.95 -3.09 -1.38
N ARG A 49 -12.60 -4.19 -1.81
CA ARG A 49 -12.46 -5.50 -1.17
C ARG A 49 -11.26 -6.29 -1.68
N LEU A 50 -10.95 -6.17 -2.96
CA LEU A 50 -9.84 -6.88 -3.62
C LEU A 50 -8.48 -6.23 -3.41
N ALA A 51 -8.42 -4.90 -3.53
CA ALA A 51 -7.19 -4.13 -3.42
C ALA A 51 -6.99 -3.66 -1.97
N PRO A 52 -5.73 -3.60 -1.49
CA PRO A 52 -5.42 -3.04 -0.18
C PRO A 52 -5.71 -1.53 -0.14
N SER A 53 -5.95 -1.01 1.07
CA SER A 53 -5.90 0.43 1.28
C SER A 53 -4.50 0.97 1.03
N GLY A 54 -4.47 2.18 0.49
CA GLY A 54 -3.28 2.92 0.15
C GLY A 54 -2.67 3.58 1.38
N ASN A 55 -1.42 3.22 1.64
CA ASN A 55 -0.56 4.00 2.52
C ASN A 55 0.72 4.41 1.76
N VAL A 56 1.45 5.39 2.29
CA VAL A 56 2.65 5.93 1.64
C VAL A 56 3.71 4.86 1.38
N TYR A 57 3.84 3.88 2.27
CA TYR A 57 4.80 2.79 2.13
C TYR A 57 4.43 1.83 0.99
N ARG A 58 3.16 1.46 0.88
CA ARG A 58 2.64 0.63 -0.21
C ARG A 58 2.70 1.36 -1.55
N LEU A 59 2.47 2.67 -1.58
CA LEU A 59 2.69 3.48 -2.78
C LEU A 59 4.17 3.43 -3.20
N CYS A 60 5.08 3.64 -2.26
CA CYS A 60 6.51 3.55 -2.51
C CYS A 60 6.93 2.16 -3.02
N ALA A 61 6.34 1.10 -2.47
CA ALA A 61 6.57 -0.26 -2.91
C ALA A 61 6.02 -0.52 -4.31
N LEU A 62 4.79 -0.07 -4.59
CA LEU A 62 4.15 -0.20 -5.90
C LEU A 62 4.96 0.51 -7.00
N GLN A 63 5.50 1.70 -6.72
CA GLN A 63 6.38 2.41 -7.65
C GLN A 63 7.66 1.60 -7.97
N GLU A 64 8.22 0.88 -7.00
CA GLU A 64 9.40 0.03 -7.23
C GLU A 64 9.07 -1.21 -8.04
N VAL A 65 7.93 -1.85 -7.77
CA VAL A 65 7.43 -2.98 -8.56
C VAL A 65 7.23 -2.54 -10.01
N ARG A 66 6.56 -1.41 -10.22
CA ARG A 66 6.37 -0.80 -11.55
C ARG A 66 7.69 -0.60 -12.27
N LEU A 67 8.66 0.04 -11.61
CA LEU A 67 9.98 0.29 -12.20
C LEU A 67 10.70 -1.02 -12.52
N GLY A 68 10.56 -2.04 -11.69
CA GLY A 68 11.05 -3.39 -11.94
C GLY A 68 10.45 -4.00 -13.21
N HIS A 69 9.13 -3.92 -13.38
CA HIS A 69 8.43 -4.42 -14.57
C HIS A 69 8.84 -3.67 -15.83
N CYS A 70 8.89 -2.33 -15.78
CA CYS A 70 9.37 -1.50 -16.88
C CYS A 70 10.81 -1.91 -17.26
N ALA A 71 11.68 -2.07 -16.27
CA ALA A 71 13.06 -2.45 -16.50
C ALA A 71 13.20 -3.85 -17.12
N ASP A 72 12.43 -4.83 -16.65
CA ASP A 72 12.43 -6.18 -17.21
C ASP A 72 11.94 -6.20 -18.66
N LEU A 73 10.83 -5.50 -18.93
CA LEU A 73 10.28 -5.38 -20.27
C LEU A 73 11.22 -4.66 -21.23
N GLN A 74 11.93 -3.61 -20.77
CA GLN A 74 13.00 -2.99 -21.55
C GLN A 74 14.14 -3.97 -21.87
N SER A 75 14.48 -4.87 -20.96
CA SER A 75 15.48 -5.92 -21.17
C SER A 75 15.03 -6.90 -22.25
N GLN A 76 13.81 -7.42 -22.13
CA GLN A 76 13.23 -8.38 -23.08
C GLN A 76 13.13 -7.78 -24.49
N LEU A 77 12.75 -6.50 -24.61
CA LEU A 77 12.70 -5.83 -25.90
C LEU A 77 14.09 -5.56 -26.50
N ARG A 78 15.11 -5.32 -25.68
CA ARG A 78 16.49 -5.20 -26.16
C ARG A 78 16.97 -6.55 -26.71
N GLU A 79 16.69 -7.64 -26.00
CA GLU A 79 16.99 -9.00 -26.47
C GLU A 79 16.26 -9.32 -27.78
N LEU A 80 14.98 -8.96 -27.90
CA LEU A 80 14.20 -9.14 -29.12
C LEU A 80 14.74 -8.30 -30.29
N ALA A 81 15.17 -7.06 -30.03
CA ALA A 81 15.78 -6.20 -31.03
C ALA A 81 17.13 -6.75 -31.54
N GLU A 82 17.86 -7.47 -30.70
CA GLU A 82 19.07 -8.20 -31.08
C GLU A 82 18.75 -9.45 -31.90
N GLU A 83 17.74 -10.22 -31.52
CA GLU A 83 17.30 -11.41 -32.26
C GLU A 83 16.86 -11.08 -33.69
N PHE A 84 16.19 -9.93 -33.89
CA PHE A 84 15.72 -9.47 -35.19
C PHE A 84 16.65 -8.44 -35.87
N GLU A 85 17.96 -8.53 -35.62
CA GLU A 85 18.98 -7.62 -36.18
C GLU A 85 18.88 -7.45 -37.70
N GLU A 86 18.69 -8.53 -38.44
CA GLU A 86 18.62 -8.52 -39.91
C GLU A 86 17.42 -7.72 -40.45
N MET A 87 16.31 -7.68 -39.71
CA MET A 87 15.10 -6.96 -40.12
C MET A 87 15.11 -5.49 -39.70
N LEU A 88 15.64 -5.21 -38.51
CA LEU A 88 15.61 -3.86 -37.94
C LEU A 88 16.78 -2.99 -38.40
N GLY A 89 17.97 -3.59 -38.60
CA GLY A 89 19.19 -2.91 -39.04
C GLY A 89 19.70 -1.82 -38.09
N GLY A 90 20.92 -1.33 -38.31
CA GLY A 90 21.50 -0.25 -37.50
C GLY A 90 22.15 -0.71 -36.19
N THR A 91 22.54 0.26 -35.35
CA THR A 91 23.19 0.00 -34.06
C THR A 91 22.21 -0.56 -33.01
N SER A 92 22.69 -1.14 -31.91
CA SER A 92 21.84 -1.76 -30.88
C SER A 92 20.76 -0.81 -30.33
N GLU A 93 21.09 0.46 -30.05
CA GLU A 93 20.12 1.45 -29.59
C GLU A 93 19.16 1.91 -30.70
N GLU A 94 19.64 2.06 -31.93
CA GLU A 94 18.76 2.38 -33.08
C GLU A 94 17.75 1.27 -33.33
N ARG A 95 18.19 0.00 -33.26
CA ARG A 95 17.33 -1.19 -33.38
C ARG A 95 16.25 -1.22 -32.31
N TYR A 96 16.62 -1.01 -31.05
CA TYR A 96 15.69 -0.96 -29.93
C TYR A 96 14.63 0.13 -30.12
N ASN A 97 15.05 1.34 -30.50
CA ASN A 97 14.12 2.45 -30.73
C ASN A 97 13.20 2.19 -31.94
N LEU A 98 13.72 1.58 -33.01
CA LEU A 98 12.94 1.23 -34.18
C LEU A 98 11.90 0.14 -33.87
N LEU A 99 12.29 -0.87 -33.09
CA LEU A 99 11.36 -1.90 -32.58
C LEU A 99 10.23 -1.27 -31.77
N ILE A 100 10.53 -0.38 -30.82
CA ILE A 100 9.49 0.31 -30.03
C ILE A 100 8.56 1.12 -30.93
N ALA A 101 9.12 1.88 -31.89
CA ALA A 101 8.32 2.67 -32.82
C ALA A 101 7.37 1.78 -33.64
N SER A 102 7.87 0.67 -34.18
CA SER A 102 7.06 -0.30 -34.93
C SER A 102 5.98 -0.97 -34.06
N LEU A 103 6.29 -1.30 -32.80
CA LEU A 103 5.33 -1.91 -31.88
C LEU A 103 4.22 -0.95 -31.44
N LYS A 104 4.49 0.36 -31.39
CA LYS A 104 3.46 1.39 -31.15
C LYS A 104 2.52 1.56 -32.34
N GLU A 105 3.00 1.34 -33.55
CA GLU A 105 2.19 1.44 -34.77
C GLU A 105 1.53 0.11 -35.18
N ALA A 106 1.90 -1.00 -34.52
CA ALA A 106 1.35 -2.31 -34.79
C ALA A 106 -0.16 -2.34 -34.51
N LYS A 107 -0.93 -2.77 -35.50
CA LYS A 107 -2.37 -3.03 -35.35
C LYS A 107 -2.53 -4.40 -34.71
N VAL A 108 -3.19 -4.44 -33.55
CA VAL A 108 -3.58 -5.69 -32.92
C VAL A 108 -4.90 -6.13 -33.54
N ASP A 109 -4.87 -7.11 -34.44
CA ASP A 109 -6.09 -7.82 -34.83
C ASP A 109 -6.49 -8.74 -33.66
N LEU A 110 -7.48 -8.30 -32.88
CA LEU A 110 -8.14 -9.16 -31.91
C LEU A 110 -9.06 -10.09 -32.71
N ASP A 111 -8.61 -11.32 -32.98
CA ASP A 111 -9.42 -12.33 -33.67
C ASP A 111 -10.77 -12.60 -32.94
N GLU A 112 -10.89 -12.31 -31.64
CA GLU A 112 -12.15 -12.37 -30.88
C GLU A 112 -13.13 -11.21 -31.17
N ALA A 113 -12.65 -10.08 -31.70
CA ALA A 113 -13.50 -8.97 -32.13
C ALA A 113 -14.26 -9.30 -33.43
N TYR A 114 -13.71 -10.19 -34.27
CA TYR A 114 -14.38 -10.65 -35.49
C TYR A 114 -15.62 -11.51 -35.19
N GLU A 115 -15.61 -12.36 -34.15
CA GLU A 115 -16.80 -13.11 -33.70
C GLU A 115 -17.88 -12.20 -33.08
N GLN A 116 -17.50 -11.10 -32.44
CA GLN A 116 -18.45 -10.17 -31.82
C GLN A 116 -19.02 -9.15 -32.82
N ALA A 117 -18.26 -8.78 -33.85
CA ALA A 117 -18.75 -7.91 -34.91
C ALA A 117 -19.79 -8.60 -35.82
N GLU A 118 -19.80 -9.93 -35.89
CA GLU A 118 -20.87 -10.72 -36.53
C GLU A 118 -22.25 -10.51 -35.86
N LYS A 119 -22.29 -9.98 -34.62
CA LYS A 119 -23.52 -9.64 -33.88
C LYS A 119 -24.00 -8.19 -34.07
N GLY A 120 -23.46 -7.47 -35.07
CA GLY A 120 -24.00 -6.17 -35.49
C GLY A 120 -23.46 -4.95 -34.75
N TRP A 121 -22.30 -5.06 -34.09
CA TRP A 121 -21.58 -3.92 -33.53
C TRP A 121 -20.62 -3.36 -34.58
N GLU A 122 -20.58 -2.03 -34.77
CA GLU A 122 -19.75 -1.38 -35.79
C GLU A 122 -18.25 -1.65 -35.54
N LEU A 123 -17.64 -2.37 -36.49
CA LEU A 123 -16.24 -2.83 -36.50
C LEU A 123 -15.20 -1.68 -36.40
N ASP A 124 -15.60 -0.44 -36.69
CA ASP A 124 -14.71 0.72 -36.60
C ASP A 124 -14.42 1.17 -35.15
N SER A 125 -15.13 0.63 -34.16
CA SER A 125 -14.95 0.97 -32.75
C SER A 125 -13.84 0.19 -32.01
N PHE A 126 -13.30 -0.87 -32.61
CA PHE A 126 -12.32 -1.77 -31.95
C PHE A 126 -10.90 -1.72 -32.50
N LYS A 127 -10.59 -0.79 -33.43
CA LYS A 127 -9.23 -0.56 -33.91
C LYS A 127 -8.40 0.14 -32.83
N THR A 128 -7.88 -0.62 -31.88
CA THR A 128 -6.83 -0.15 -30.99
C THR A 128 -5.50 -0.24 -31.73
N THR A 129 -4.92 0.91 -32.05
CA THR A 129 -3.55 1.01 -32.56
C THR A 129 -2.61 0.92 -31.37
N GLY A 130 -1.55 0.10 -31.47
CA GLY A 130 -0.58 -0.10 -30.40
C GLY A 130 -0.91 -1.32 -29.55
N TYR A 131 0.14 -2.02 -29.11
CA TYR A 131 0.01 -3.11 -28.14
C TYR A 131 -0.27 -2.50 -26.74
N PRO A 132 -1.43 -2.74 -26.11
CA PRO A 132 -1.82 -2.04 -24.88
C PRO A 132 -0.79 -2.12 -23.73
N PRO A 133 -0.11 -3.25 -23.49
CA PRO A 133 0.98 -3.30 -22.49
C PRO A 133 2.18 -2.41 -22.83
N LEU A 134 2.46 -2.15 -24.11
CA LEU A 134 3.54 -1.24 -24.51
C LEU A 134 3.20 0.22 -24.20
N GLU A 135 1.93 0.62 -24.33
CA GLU A 135 1.48 1.98 -24.02
C GLU A 135 1.39 2.28 -22.53
N GLU A 136 1.46 1.27 -21.66
CA GLU A 136 1.28 1.44 -20.22
C GLU A 136 2.58 1.16 -19.44
N PHE A 137 3.39 0.19 -19.89
CA PHE A 137 4.65 -0.21 -19.26
C PHE A 137 5.93 0.35 -19.91
N LEU A 138 5.86 0.94 -21.12
CA LEU A 138 7.01 1.65 -21.75
C LEU A 138 6.87 3.17 -21.79
N VAL A 139 5.86 3.74 -21.13
CA VAL A 139 5.71 5.21 -21.04
C VAL A 139 6.91 5.86 -20.37
N GLY A 140 7.50 5.18 -19.38
CA GLY A 140 8.67 5.66 -18.66
C GLY A 140 9.91 4.89 -19.05
N ASN A 141 10.87 5.57 -19.70
CA ASN A 141 12.22 5.03 -19.75
C ASN A 141 12.77 4.90 -18.33
N VAL A 142 13.48 3.80 -18.06
CA VAL A 142 14.08 3.53 -16.77
C VAL A 142 15.59 3.54 -16.90
N SER A 143 16.28 4.15 -15.94
CA SER A 143 17.73 4.06 -15.85
C SER A 143 18.10 2.93 -14.89
N ARG A 144 18.89 1.97 -15.37
CA ARG A 144 19.44 0.88 -14.55
C ARG A 144 20.82 1.29 -14.05
N GLY A 145 20.92 1.61 -12.77
CA GLY A 145 22.18 1.74 -12.02
C GLY A 145 22.24 0.70 -10.88
N LEU A 146 22.79 1.08 -9.72
CA LEU A 146 22.65 0.27 -8.48
C LEU A 146 21.18 0.13 -8.06
N LEU A 147 20.35 1.12 -8.40
CA LEU A 147 18.91 1.13 -8.22
C LEU A 147 18.23 1.36 -9.56
N VAL A 148 17.02 0.86 -9.69
CA VAL A 148 16.15 1.06 -10.86
C VAL A 148 15.34 2.33 -10.61
N VAL A 149 15.49 3.33 -11.48
CA VAL A 149 14.94 4.67 -11.27
C VAL A 149 14.31 5.26 -12.54
N PRO A 150 13.33 6.15 -12.44
CA PRO A 150 12.75 6.81 -13.60
C PRO A 150 13.82 7.61 -14.36
N ALA A 151 13.88 7.48 -15.69
CA ALA A 151 14.80 8.29 -16.51
C ALA A 151 14.21 9.67 -16.83
N GLU A 152 12.89 9.82 -16.82
CA GLU A 152 12.21 11.07 -17.13
C GLU A 152 12.27 12.07 -15.95
N PRO A 153 12.63 13.35 -16.15
CA PRO A 153 12.78 14.32 -15.06
C PRO A 153 11.51 14.59 -14.25
N SER A 154 10.35 14.57 -14.89
CA SER A 154 9.03 14.73 -14.26
C SER A 154 8.75 13.56 -13.31
N ALA A 155 8.81 12.34 -13.82
CA ALA A 155 8.62 11.11 -13.06
C ALA A 155 9.67 10.93 -11.95
N TRP A 156 10.91 11.39 -12.17
CA TRP A 156 11.96 11.40 -11.15
C TRP A 156 11.58 12.30 -9.97
N LYS A 157 11.09 13.51 -10.24
CA LYS A 157 10.67 14.44 -9.19
C LYS A 157 9.55 13.86 -8.33
N ASP A 158 8.55 13.26 -8.96
CA ASP A 158 7.42 12.66 -8.27
C ASP A 158 7.86 11.45 -7.43
N TRP A 159 8.71 10.59 -8.00
CA TRP A 159 9.30 9.46 -7.30
C TRP A 159 10.11 9.91 -6.07
N CYS A 160 11.00 10.90 -6.22
CA CYS A 160 11.75 11.46 -5.10
C CYS A 160 10.84 12.06 -4.03
N THR A 161 9.76 12.74 -4.43
CA THR A 161 8.80 13.33 -3.50
C THR A 161 8.08 12.24 -2.70
N SER A 162 7.62 11.16 -3.35
CA SER A 162 7.02 10.00 -2.67
C SER A 162 7.97 9.39 -1.64
N LYS A 163 9.24 9.16 -2.00
CA LYS A 163 10.24 8.59 -1.08
C LYS A 163 10.56 9.53 0.08
N LEU A 164 10.67 10.83 -0.18
CA LEU A 164 10.92 11.85 0.85
C LEU A 164 9.77 11.93 1.86
N VAL A 165 8.52 11.98 1.38
CA VAL A 165 7.33 11.97 2.23
C VAL A 165 7.27 10.68 3.04
N GLY A 166 7.52 9.52 2.42
CA GLY A 166 7.58 8.23 3.12
C GLY A 166 8.62 8.20 4.23
N CYS A 167 9.82 8.73 3.99
CA CYS A 167 10.85 8.87 5.02
C CYS A 167 10.43 9.82 6.15
N MET A 168 9.79 10.95 5.84
CA MET A 168 9.32 11.90 6.86
C MET A 168 8.24 11.26 7.74
N VAL A 169 7.25 10.60 7.13
CA VAL A 169 6.20 9.87 7.85
C VAL A 169 6.80 8.78 8.72
N ALA A 170 7.77 8.01 8.20
CA ALA A 170 8.49 7.00 8.98
C ALA A 170 9.19 7.57 10.22
N VAL A 171 9.87 8.72 10.07
CA VAL A 171 10.53 9.39 11.20
C VAL A 171 9.52 9.77 12.27
N VAL A 172 8.36 10.33 11.88
CA VAL A 172 7.33 10.72 12.84
C VAL A 172 6.69 9.49 13.50
N GLN A 173 6.38 8.44 12.75
CA GLN A 173 5.77 7.22 13.31
C GLN A 173 6.71 6.41 14.19
N ILE A 174 8.03 6.50 13.97
CA ILE A 174 9.02 5.85 14.84
C ILE A 174 9.27 6.69 16.10
N LEU A 175 9.55 7.98 15.94
CA LEU A 175 9.97 8.84 17.06
C LEU A 175 8.80 9.38 17.87
N GLY A 176 7.68 9.73 17.23
CA GLY A 176 6.53 10.39 17.87
C GLY A 176 5.99 9.59 19.06
N PRO A 177 5.53 8.34 18.85
CA PRO A 177 5.00 7.51 19.93
C PRO A 177 6.01 7.30 21.07
N VAL A 178 7.28 7.06 20.74
CA VAL A 178 8.35 6.87 21.73
C VAL A 178 8.56 8.14 22.56
N MET A 179 8.66 9.29 21.92
CA MET A 179 8.84 10.58 22.59
C MET A 179 7.66 10.92 23.49
N VAL A 180 6.43 10.61 23.06
CA VAL A 180 5.22 10.77 23.88
C VAL A 180 5.30 9.85 25.10
N VAL A 181 5.63 8.57 24.94
CA VAL A 181 5.78 7.66 26.10
C VAL A 181 6.87 8.16 27.04
N LEU A 182 8.04 8.55 26.55
CA LEU A 182 9.14 9.05 27.40
C LEU A 182 8.75 10.32 28.14
N SER A 183 8.13 11.28 27.45
CA SER A 183 7.66 12.53 28.04
C SER A 183 6.60 12.28 29.10
N LEU A 184 5.65 11.37 28.83
CA LEU A 184 4.61 11.03 29.78
C LEU A 184 5.16 10.22 30.95
N TRP A 185 6.16 9.38 30.70
CA TRP A 185 6.80 8.57 31.70
C TRP A 185 7.51 9.45 32.72
N GLN A 186 8.32 10.42 32.26
CA GLN A 186 9.09 11.37 33.08
C GLN A 186 8.25 12.43 33.80
N ASP A 187 6.96 12.51 33.50
CA ASP A 187 6.07 13.47 34.13
C ASP A 187 5.94 13.16 35.63
N PRO A 188 6.15 14.15 36.53
CA PRO A 188 6.03 13.95 37.97
C PRO A 188 4.62 13.52 38.42
N THR A 189 3.60 13.67 37.57
CA THR A 189 2.24 13.17 37.82
C THR A 189 2.04 11.70 37.46
N ASN A 190 3.08 11.02 36.95
CA ASN A 190 3.01 9.61 36.60
C ASN A 190 3.18 8.70 37.83
N TYR A 191 2.05 8.29 38.39
CA TYR A 191 1.98 7.37 39.53
C TYR A 191 2.62 6.00 39.26
N LEU A 192 2.82 5.59 38.00
CA LEU A 192 3.50 4.32 37.68
C LEU A 192 4.99 4.32 38.03
N GLN A 193 5.64 5.49 38.14
CA GLN A 193 7.06 5.58 38.54
C GLN A 193 7.28 5.28 40.03
N HIS A 194 6.25 5.49 40.86
CA HIS A 194 6.30 5.28 42.31
C HIS A 194 5.24 4.26 42.74
N PRO A 195 5.40 2.97 42.37
CA PRO A 195 4.36 1.95 42.57
C PRO A 195 4.05 1.71 44.06
N LEU A 196 5.04 1.81 44.94
CA LEU A 196 4.86 1.66 46.39
C LEU A 196 4.05 2.81 47.01
N GLU A 197 4.35 4.06 46.64
CA GLU A 197 3.60 5.22 47.10
C GLU A 197 2.18 5.24 46.52
N THR A 198 2.04 4.75 45.29
CA THR A 198 0.75 4.64 44.60
C THR A 198 -0.12 3.55 45.22
N ALA A 199 0.44 2.38 45.51
CA ALA A 199 -0.27 1.31 46.22
C ALA A 199 -0.78 1.77 47.59
N GLN A 200 -0.02 2.62 48.28
CA GLN A 200 -0.45 3.21 49.57
C GLN A 200 -1.54 4.29 49.41
N ARG A 201 -1.63 4.93 48.24
CA ARG A 201 -2.67 5.94 47.91
C ARG A 201 -3.93 5.34 47.29
N ILE A 202 -3.88 4.10 46.81
CA ILE A 202 -5.04 3.34 46.31
C ILE A 202 -5.90 2.95 47.52
N SER A 203 -6.78 3.86 47.91
CA SER A 203 -7.91 3.58 48.80
C SER A 203 -9.13 3.21 47.96
N VAL A 204 -9.99 2.33 48.46
CA VAL A 204 -11.27 1.95 47.82
C VAL A 204 -12.08 3.21 47.46
N LYS A 205 -12.02 4.26 48.29
CA LYS A 205 -12.65 5.56 48.03
C LYS A 205 -12.08 6.29 46.80
N ASN A 206 -10.77 6.16 46.55
CA ASN A 206 -10.07 6.77 45.40
C ASN A 206 -10.28 5.95 44.12
N VAL A 207 -10.41 4.63 44.23
CA VAL A 207 -10.73 3.73 43.10
C VAL A 207 -12.15 3.98 42.60
N PHE A 208 -13.12 4.12 43.51
CA PHE A 208 -14.52 4.39 43.17
C PHE A 208 -14.87 5.89 43.11
N CYS A 209 -13.87 6.78 43.23
CA CYS A 209 -14.03 8.24 43.14
C CYS A 209 -15.18 8.82 43.99
N VAL A 210 -15.39 8.30 45.20
CA VAL A 210 -16.61 8.53 46.01
C VAL A 210 -16.75 9.97 46.54
N GLU A 211 -15.66 10.74 46.63
CA GLU A 211 -15.63 12.08 47.25
C GLU A 211 -15.24 13.22 46.27
N ARG A 212 -15.31 13.00 44.96
CA ARG A 212 -14.84 13.98 43.94
C ARG A 212 -15.91 14.94 43.42
N ASP A 213 -15.48 16.16 43.08
CA ASP A 213 -16.29 17.17 42.40
C ASP A 213 -16.81 16.65 41.04
N MET A 214 -18.01 17.09 40.64
CA MET A 214 -18.66 16.68 39.38
C MET A 214 -17.75 16.85 38.14
N GLY A 215 -16.92 17.90 38.12
CA GLY A 215 -15.99 18.17 37.02
C GLY A 215 -14.88 17.12 36.88
N GLU A 216 -14.37 16.59 38.01
CA GLU A 216 -13.36 15.52 37.99
C GLU A 216 -13.97 14.21 37.51
N TRP A 217 -15.20 13.90 37.94
CA TRP A 217 -15.96 12.76 37.47
C TRP A 217 -16.20 12.77 35.95
N CYS A 218 -16.61 13.92 35.40
CA CYS A 218 -16.77 14.06 33.94
C CYS A 218 -15.46 13.86 33.18
N THR A 219 -14.34 14.32 33.75
CA THR A 219 -13.02 14.20 33.12
C THR A 219 -12.53 12.75 33.10
N ILE A 220 -12.74 12.01 34.20
CA ILE A 220 -12.42 10.57 34.28
C ILE A 220 -13.30 9.77 33.31
N LEU A 221 -14.61 10.05 33.29
CA LEU A 221 -15.52 9.39 32.36
C LEU A 221 -15.10 9.62 30.91
N MET A 222 -14.74 10.86 30.53
CA MET A 222 -14.19 11.15 29.21
C MET A 222 -12.89 10.38 28.95
N GLY A 223 -11.96 10.35 29.91
CA GLY A 223 -10.72 9.61 29.78
C GLY A 223 -10.94 8.12 29.49
N VAL A 224 -11.88 7.48 30.21
CA VAL A 224 -12.25 6.08 29.99
C VAL A 224 -12.88 5.87 28.60
N VAL A 225 -13.82 6.73 28.21
CA VAL A 225 -14.50 6.65 26.90
C VAL A 225 -13.50 6.86 25.75
N PHE A 226 -12.63 7.85 25.83
CA PHE A 226 -11.60 8.09 24.82
C PHE A 226 -10.55 6.98 24.78
N SER A 227 -10.14 6.45 25.94
CA SER A 227 -9.25 5.28 25.99
C SER A 227 -9.86 4.10 25.25
N PHE A 228 -11.13 3.79 25.53
CA PHE A 228 -11.85 2.71 24.85
C PHE A 228 -11.93 2.96 23.34
N PHE A 229 -12.27 4.19 22.92
CA PHE A 229 -12.34 4.55 21.52
C PHE A 229 -10.99 4.39 20.80
N VAL A 230 -9.90 4.87 21.40
CA VAL A 230 -8.54 4.75 20.83
C VAL A 230 -8.11 3.28 20.74
N VAL A 231 -8.39 2.46 21.76
CA VAL A 231 -8.10 1.01 21.71
C VAL A 231 -8.87 0.34 20.58
N VAL A 232 -10.18 0.60 20.44
CA VAL A 232 -10.99 0.03 19.35
C VAL A 232 -10.45 0.44 17.99
N GLN A 233 -10.09 1.71 17.81
CA GLN A 233 -9.51 2.19 16.55
C GLN A 233 -8.17 1.51 16.22
N LEU A 234 -7.28 1.37 17.20
CA LEU A 234 -6.00 0.68 17.00
C LEU A 234 -6.18 -0.80 16.66
N LEU A 235 -7.16 -1.47 17.29
CA LEU A 235 -7.46 -2.87 16.99
C LEU A 235 -8.06 -3.05 15.60
N ASN A 236 -9.00 -2.18 15.21
CA ASN A 236 -9.58 -2.20 13.87
C ASN A 236 -8.50 -1.95 12.82
N TYR A 237 -7.64 -0.94 13.03
CA TYR A 237 -6.53 -0.68 12.12
C TYR A 237 -5.57 -1.85 12.02
N ALA A 238 -5.17 -2.46 13.14
CA ALA A 238 -4.27 -3.61 13.10
C ALA A 238 -4.88 -4.79 12.32
N HIS A 239 -6.20 -4.94 12.36
CA HIS A 239 -6.92 -5.93 11.57
C HIS A 239 -6.94 -5.57 10.08
N GLU A 240 -7.28 -4.34 9.74
CA GLU A 240 -7.28 -3.83 8.35
C GLU A 240 -5.88 -3.90 7.73
N GLU A 241 -4.84 -3.50 8.46
CA GLU A 241 -3.46 -3.53 8.01
C GLU A 241 -2.97 -4.96 7.76
N LEU A 242 -3.44 -5.94 8.55
CA LEU A 242 -3.15 -7.35 8.33
C LEU A 242 -3.83 -7.88 7.05
N GLU A 243 -5.09 -7.54 6.83
CA GLU A 243 -5.81 -7.91 5.61
C GLU A 243 -5.16 -7.27 4.38
N ASP A 244 -4.79 -6.00 4.47
CA ASP A 244 -4.18 -5.25 3.39
C ASP A 244 -2.75 -5.69 3.11
N ALA A 245 -1.98 -6.09 4.12
CA ALA A 245 -0.69 -6.76 3.91
C ALA A 245 -0.86 -8.08 3.12
N TYR A 246 -1.92 -8.85 3.41
CA TYR A 246 -2.21 -10.08 2.68
C TYR A 246 -2.69 -9.82 1.25
N LYS A 247 -3.54 -8.81 1.02
CA LYS A 247 -3.95 -8.38 -0.33
C LYS A 247 -2.75 -7.85 -1.12
N PHE A 248 -1.92 -7.00 -0.53
CA PHE A 248 -0.72 -6.45 -1.17
C PHE A 248 0.31 -7.54 -1.50
N GLY A 249 0.52 -8.49 -0.59
CA GLY A 249 1.42 -9.62 -0.84
C GLY A 249 0.97 -10.53 -1.99
N ARG A 250 -0.34 -10.65 -2.21
CA ARG A 250 -0.90 -11.29 -3.40
C ARG A 250 -0.65 -10.44 -4.64
N LEU A 251 -0.98 -9.15 -4.61
CA LEU A 251 -1.07 -8.24 -5.77
C LEU A 251 0.21 -7.52 -6.20
N ALA A 252 1.29 -7.51 -5.43
CA ALA A 252 2.50 -6.77 -5.80
C ALA A 252 3.80 -7.55 -5.57
N GLY A 253 3.71 -8.73 -4.95
CA GLY A 253 4.87 -9.50 -4.52
C GLY A 253 5.64 -8.80 -3.38
N CYS A 254 5.91 -9.53 -2.29
CA CYS A 254 6.43 -8.96 -1.04
C CYS A 254 7.91 -8.48 -1.07
N ALA A 255 8.55 -8.32 -2.24
CA ALA A 255 10.00 -8.16 -2.33
C ALA A 255 10.52 -6.72 -2.16
N SER A 256 9.65 -5.70 -2.10
CA SER A 256 10.10 -4.31 -1.91
C SER A 256 10.46 -4.03 -0.44
N PHE A 257 11.58 -3.34 -0.24
CA PHE A 257 11.98 -2.79 1.06
C PHE A 257 10.86 -2.00 1.72
N TRP A 258 10.09 -1.22 0.95
CA TRP A 258 9.03 -0.36 1.48
C TRP A 258 7.83 -1.16 1.99
N ALA A 259 7.52 -2.31 1.39
CA ALA A 259 6.45 -3.17 1.87
C ALA A 259 6.78 -3.73 3.26
N PHE A 260 8.04 -4.16 3.45
CA PHE A 260 8.52 -4.61 4.75
C PHE A 260 8.62 -3.47 5.77
N ALA A 261 9.24 -2.36 5.36
CA ALA A 261 9.42 -1.19 6.22
C ALA A 261 8.08 -0.64 6.70
N GLY A 262 7.08 -0.54 5.81
CA GLY A 262 5.73 -0.11 6.16
C GLY A 262 5.09 -1.01 7.21
N GLY A 263 5.08 -2.33 6.99
CA GLY A 263 4.53 -3.28 7.97
C GLY A 263 5.24 -3.22 9.33
N TYR A 264 6.57 -3.07 9.33
CA TYR A 264 7.35 -2.91 10.57
C TYR A 264 7.04 -1.59 11.29
N ILE A 265 7.03 -0.47 10.57
CA ILE A 265 6.80 0.86 11.14
C ILE A 265 5.36 0.98 11.66
N ASN A 266 4.38 0.46 10.93
CA ASN A 266 2.98 0.46 11.36
C ASN A 266 2.80 -0.39 12.63
N ALA A 267 3.38 -1.59 12.68
CA ALA A 267 3.37 -2.42 13.88
C ALA A 267 4.09 -1.73 15.07
N TRP A 268 5.23 -1.08 14.82
CA TRP A 268 5.96 -0.30 15.83
C TRP A 268 5.11 0.84 16.39
N CYS A 269 4.48 1.62 15.51
CA CYS A 269 3.61 2.73 15.87
C CYS A 269 2.42 2.25 16.71
N VAL A 270 1.72 1.19 16.29
CA VAL A 270 0.60 0.61 17.04
C VAL A 270 1.03 0.12 18.42
N MET A 271 2.14 -0.61 18.50
CA MET A 271 2.66 -1.14 19.77
C MET A 271 2.94 -0.01 20.78
N TRP A 272 3.63 1.05 20.35
CA TRP A 272 3.92 2.18 21.25
C TRP A 272 2.67 2.98 21.61
N ASN A 273 1.74 3.18 20.68
CA ASN A 273 0.49 3.86 20.98
C ASN A 273 -0.38 3.10 22.00
N ILE A 274 -0.37 1.76 21.98
CA ILE A 274 -1.03 0.96 23.03
C ILE A 274 -0.42 1.25 24.40
N LEU A 275 0.90 1.43 24.49
CA LEU A 275 1.59 1.79 25.74
C LEU A 275 1.33 3.24 26.18
N VAL A 276 1.06 4.15 25.24
CA VAL A 276 0.70 5.55 25.53
C VAL A 276 -0.63 5.64 26.27
N ILE A 277 -1.62 4.80 25.94
CA ILE A 277 -2.99 4.86 26.47
C ILE A 277 -3.03 4.82 28.01
N PRO A 278 -2.48 3.79 28.70
CA PRO A 278 -2.55 3.74 30.16
C PRO A 278 -1.78 4.89 30.81
N VAL A 279 -0.67 5.36 30.23
CA VAL A 279 0.13 6.46 30.80
C VAL A 279 -0.54 7.83 30.57
N SER A 280 -1.29 7.99 29.48
CA SER A 280 -1.96 9.25 29.11
C SER A 280 -3.24 9.48 29.88
N PHE A 281 -4.06 8.43 30.05
CA PHE A 281 -5.42 8.57 30.59
C PHE A 281 -5.52 8.26 32.09
N TRP A 282 -4.46 7.72 32.71
CA TRP A 282 -4.39 7.53 34.16
C TRP A 282 -3.95 8.81 34.91
N LYS A 283 -3.51 9.84 34.18
CA LYS A 283 -3.17 11.14 34.78
C LYS A 283 -4.42 11.96 35.08
N LEU A 284 -4.40 12.67 36.21
CA LEU A 284 -5.40 13.68 36.57
C LEU A 284 -5.14 14.96 35.78
N THR A 285 -5.50 14.95 34.51
CA THR A 285 -5.35 16.08 33.58
C THR A 285 -6.67 16.76 33.31
N HIS A 286 -6.66 18.02 32.88
CA HIS A 286 -7.87 18.71 32.42
C HIS A 286 -8.49 18.00 31.20
N ALA A 287 -9.81 18.12 31.03
CA ALA A 287 -10.55 17.57 29.89
C ALA A 287 -9.94 17.89 28.51
N SER A 288 -9.38 19.09 28.33
CA SER A 288 -8.72 19.51 27.09
C SER A 288 -7.48 18.67 26.76
N GLN A 289 -6.73 18.25 27.77
CA GLN A 289 -5.52 17.43 27.60
C GLN A 289 -5.89 15.99 27.23
N VAL A 290 -6.97 15.44 27.80
CA VAL A 290 -7.52 14.12 27.42
C VAL A 290 -7.84 14.08 25.92
N VAL A 291 -8.54 15.11 25.43
CA VAL A 291 -8.90 15.23 24.00
C VAL A 291 -7.66 15.42 23.12
N LEU A 292 -6.74 16.31 23.52
CA LEU A 292 -5.51 16.56 22.76
C LEU A 292 -4.63 15.32 22.65
N ASN A 293 -4.50 14.54 23.74
CA ASN A 293 -3.76 13.28 23.74
C ASN A 293 -4.39 12.25 22.81
N ALA A 294 -5.73 12.10 22.85
CA ALA A 294 -6.46 11.21 21.94
C ALA A 294 -6.26 11.61 20.46
N MET A 295 -6.39 12.91 20.14
CA MET A 295 -6.14 13.41 18.78
C MET A 295 -4.69 13.19 18.34
N THR A 296 -3.73 13.39 19.24
CA THR A 296 -2.31 13.19 18.94
C THR A 296 -2.02 11.74 18.58
N ILE A 297 -2.56 10.79 19.34
CA ILE A 297 -2.43 9.35 19.06
C ILE A 297 -3.04 9.00 17.70
N LEU A 298 -4.28 9.44 17.44
CA LEU A 298 -4.97 9.20 16.17
C LEU A 298 -4.24 9.87 14.99
N PHE A 299 -3.68 11.06 15.18
CA PHE A 299 -2.92 11.75 14.15
C PHE A 299 -1.63 11.02 13.81
N MET A 300 -0.82 10.63 14.80
CA MET A 300 0.42 9.88 14.55
C MET A 300 0.18 8.58 13.78
N PHE A 301 -0.93 7.94 14.10
CA PHE A 301 -1.38 6.73 13.44
C PHE A 301 -1.87 6.99 12.00
N ASN A 302 -2.68 8.02 11.72
CA ASN A 302 -3.24 8.30 10.38
C ASN A 302 -2.28 9.03 9.41
N LEU A 303 -1.01 9.24 9.77
CA LEU A 303 -0.07 10.02 8.95
C LEU A 303 0.33 9.34 7.64
N ASP A 304 0.32 8.02 7.58
CA ASP A 304 0.69 7.24 6.39
C ASP A 304 -0.48 6.99 5.43
N ASP A 305 -1.72 7.31 5.82
CA ASP A 305 -2.91 7.06 5.01
C ASP A 305 -3.00 7.99 3.78
N LEU A 306 -3.21 7.40 2.60
CA LEU A 306 -3.41 8.11 1.33
C LEU A 306 -4.82 8.68 1.18
N ALA A 307 -5.81 8.27 1.97
CA ALA A 307 -7.08 8.99 2.07
C ALA A 307 -6.94 10.29 2.89
N GLY A 308 -5.83 10.43 3.64
CA GLY A 308 -5.54 11.54 4.53
C GLY A 308 -4.58 12.59 3.96
N THR A 309 -3.75 13.15 4.85
CA THR A 309 -2.84 14.26 4.51
C THR A 309 -1.71 13.84 3.57
N ALA A 310 -1.27 12.58 3.62
CA ALA A 310 -0.23 12.12 2.72
C ALA A 310 -0.69 12.05 1.26
N GLY A 311 -1.94 11.64 1.02
CA GLY A 311 -2.52 11.61 -0.33
C GLY A 311 -2.59 13.00 -0.97
N SER A 312 -3.02 14.02 -0.20
CA SER A 312 -3.12 15.39 -0.71
C SER A 312 -1.76 15.99 -1.09
N VAL A 313 -0.70 15.70 -0.32
CA VAL A 313 0.67 16.13 -0.63
C VAL A 313 1.24 15.40 -1.85
N LEU A 314 0.90 14.12 -2.00
CA LEU A 314 1.39 13.28 -3.10
C LEU A 314 0.54 13.37 -4.37
N GLY A 315 -0.55 14.14 -4.35
CA GLY A 315 -1.49 14.24 -5.47
C GLY A 315 -2.13 12.91 -5.84
N THR A 316 -2.25 11.99 -4.87
CA THR A 316 -2.80 10.65 -5.08
C THR A 316 -3.94 10.38 -4.10
N SER A 317 -4.82 9.46 -4.45
CA SER A 317 -5.92 9.02 -3.60
C SER A 317 -5.90 7.51 -3.47
N ASP A 318 -6.55 6.99 -2.43
CA ASP A 318 -6.71 5.54 -2.24
C ASP A 318 -7.29 4.86 -3.51
N THR A 319 -8.28 5.48 -4.15
CA THR A 319 -8.86 5.01 -5.40
C THR A 319 -7.87 4.97 -6.58
N LEU A 320 -6.98 5.96 -6.69
CA LEU A 320 -5.94 5.99 -7.73
C LEU A 320 -4.87 4.95 -7.45
N PHE A 321 -4.51 4.75 -6.18
CA PHE A 321 -3.58 3.72 -5.75
C PHE A 321 -4.12 2.31 -6.05
N GLN A 322 -5.36 2.02 -5.67
CA GLN A 322 -6.02 0.73 -5.94
C GLN A 322 -6.11 0.44 -7.44
N ARG A 323 -6.41 1.45 -8.26
CA ARG A 323 -6.36 1.32 -9.73
C ARG A 323 -4.94 1.03 -10.23
N GLY A 324 -3.95 1.73 -9.70
CA GLY A 324 -2.54 1.52 -10.04
C GLY A 324 -2.04 0.12 -9.70
N LEU A 325 -2.56 -0.51 -8.63
CA LEU A 325 -2.26 -1.90 -8.30
C LEU A 325 -2.74 -2.88 -9.38
N CYS A 326 -3.94 -2.67 -9.93
CA CYS A 326 -4.48 -3.52 -11.00
C CYS A 326 -3.63 -3.45 -12.28
N TRP A 327 -2.98 -2.31 -12.53
CA TRP A 327 -2.13 -2.11 -13.72
C TRP A 327 -0.69 -2.56 -13.54
N ASN A 328 -0.24 -2.88 -12.32
CA ASN A 328 1.14 -3.33 -12.07
C ASN A 328 1.22 -4.83 -11.77
N TYR A 329 0.15 -5.58 -12.06
CA TYR A 329 0.08 -7.01 -11.80
C TYR A 329 0.07 -7.85 -13.07
#